data_AF-A0A849ISV2-F1
#
_entry.id   AF-A0A849ISV2-F1
#
_cell.length_a   1.000
_cell.length_b   1.000
_cell.length_c   1.000
_cell.angle_alpha   90.00
_cell.angle_beta   90.00
_cell.angle_gamma   90.00
#
_symmetry.space_group_name_H-M   'P 1'
#
loop_
_entity.id
_entity.type
_entity.pdbx_description
1 polymer ?
#
loop_
_entity_poly.entity_id
_entity_poly.type
_entity_poly.pdbx_seq_one_letter_code
_entity_poly.pdbx_strand_id
1 'polypeptide(L)'
;MLGFLKSLFRKEDDFHPFERSLFEEVKSFLSRESGVMLQRQIDMINRMQRSPDGRELRFSSIRHGKRHFDDRLRFPVAANESLLASARLGMPGKRRKLKAEIWLENGRVAFLRYDRSPEQFFSGDDLRAVHPDFSEVKIWFDPMQVPTASAGRAVETSTLTGWLHEWHAKGWVSNLQPPLPQARRAACLSRIHAELPREYLDFVSQTEGARIRSCLVYGIEAIRQLSWPDASYYVLAEKVGIGALAVRKGGTGLQLLHYEDGEASAAGNSFQHALVYLLRMGG
;
A
#
# COMPACT_ATOMS: atom_id res chain seq x y z
N MET A 1 29.52 -16.36 32.41
CA MET A 1 28.53 -16.62 31.34
C MET A 1 27.32 -15.65 31.39
N LEU A 2 27.51 -14.38 31.80
CA LEU A 2 26.43 -13.37 31.86
C LEU A 2 26.68 -12.14 30.95
N GLY A 3 27.75 -12.15 30.15
CA GLY A 3 28.11 -11.04 29.24
C GLY A 3 27.53 -11.14 27.83
N PHE A 4 27.10 -12.34 27.40
CA PHE A 4 26.63 -12.60 26.03
C PHE A 4 25.16 -12.21 25.77
N LEU A 5 24.36 -11.97 26.83
CA LEU A 5 22.96 -11.58 26.69
C LEU A 5 22.74 -10.05 26.70
N LYS A 6 23.75 -9.25 27.05
CA LYS A 6 23.66 -7.78 26.99
C LYS A 6 23.99 -7.20 25.62
N SER A 7 24.66 -7.95 24.72
CA SER A 7 24.92 -7.48 23.35
C SER A 7 23.74 -7.69 22.39
N LEU A 8 22.73 -8.48 22.77
CA LEU A 8 21.50 -8.69 22.00
C LEU A 8 20.47 -7.55 22.19
N PHE A 9 20.72 -6.64 23.13
CA PHE A 9 19.96 -5.40 23.33
C PHE A 9 20.88 -4.19 23.11
N ARG A 10 21.67 -4.24 22.03
CA ARG A 10 22.48 -3.10 21.62
C ARG A 10 21.51 -1.95 21.30
N LYS A 11 21.77 -0.83 21.97
CA LYS A 11 21.10 0.47 21.89
C LYS A 11 21.20 1.07 20.47
N GLU A 12 20.57 0.41 19.50
CA GLU A 12 20.32 0.87 18.13
C GLU A 12 18.83 1.15 17.94
N ASP A 13 18.19 1.63 19.02
CA ASP A 13 16.78 2.02 19.04
C ASP A 13 16.53 3.40 18.40
N ASP A 14 17.54 3.97 17.73
CA ASP A 14 17.45 5.25 17.05
C ASP A 14 17.54 5.10 15.53
N PHE A 15 16.96 6.08 14.85
CA PHE A 15 17.11 6.22 13.41
C PHE A 15 18.54 6.59 13.08
N HIS A 16 19.10 5.95 12.05
CA HIS A 16 20.28 6.49 11.40
C HIS A 16 19.95 7.86 10.75
N PRO A 17 20.91 8.78 10.60
CA PRO A 17 20.64 10.08 9.99
C PRO A 17 19.99 9.98 8.61
N PHE A 18 20.45 9.07 7.75
CA PHE A 18 19.85 8.87 6.43
C PHE A 18 18.39 8.39 6.48
N GLU A 19 18.00 7.63 7.52
CA GLU A 19 16.63 7.17 7.72
C GLU A 19 15.74 8.36 8.10
N ARG A 20 16.22 9.27 8.97
CA ARG A 20 15.52 10.53 9.27
C ARG A 20 15.41 11.41 8.03
N SER A 21 16.51 11.59 7.29
CA SER A 21 16.52 12.38 6.05
C SER A 21 15.55 11.80 5.01
N LEU A 22 15.38 10.48 4.94
CA LEU A 22 14.38 9.85 4.07
C LEU A 22 12.95 10.28 4.43
N PHE A 23 12.60 10.31 5.71
CA PHE A 23 11.29 10.78 6.13
C PHE A 23 11.09 12.27 5.86
N GLU A 24 12.09 13.10 6.13
CA GLU A 24 12.05 14.53 5.82
C GLU A 24 11.87 14.79 4.32
N GLU A 25 12.61 14.05 3.50
CA GLU A 25 12.49 14.11 2.05
C GLU A 25 11.07 13.73 1.62
N VAL A 26 10.56 12.56 2.03
CA VAL A 26 9.19 12.14 1.69
C VAL A 26 8.14 13.14 2.18
N LYS A 27 8.31 13.69 3.38
CA LYS A 27 7.40 14.70 3.95
C LYS A 27 7.31 15.95 3.07
N SER A 28 8.40 16.35 2.42
CA SER A 28 8.42 17.50 1.51
C SER A 28 7.58 17.31 0.24
N PHE A 29 7.31 16.06 -0.16
CA PHE A 29 6.45 15.71 -1.31
C PHE A 29 4.99 15.43 -0.92
N LEU A 30 4.68 15.34 0.37
CA LEU A 30 3.31 15.13 0.85
C LEU A 30 2.55 16.46 0.94
N SER A 31 1.21 16.38 0.96
CA SER A 31 0.40 17.53 1.35
C SER A 31 0.77 17.98 2.77
N ARG A 32 0.55 19.26 3.10
CA ARG A 32 0.91 19.81 4.42
C ARG A 32 0.30 19.01 5.57
N GLU A 33 -0.95 18.61 5.42
CA GLU A 33 -1.67 17.81 6.42
C GLU A 33 -1.07 16.41 6.55
N SER A 34 -0.86 15.71 5.42
CA SER A 34 -0.22 14.39 5.40
C SER A 34 1.18 14.42 6.00
N GLY A 35 1.96 15.45 5.71
CA GLY A 35 3.31 15.64 6.25
C GLY A 35 3.33 15.88 7.77
N VAL A 36 2.39 16.68 8.30
CA VAL A 36 2.24 16.89 9.75
C VAL A 36 1.84 15.60 10.46
N MET A 37 0.88 14.85 9.87
CA MET A 37 0.45 13.57 10.43
C MET A 37 1.59 12.55 10.42
N LEU A 38 2.33 12.44 9.30
CA LEU A 38 3.51 11.59 9.18
C LEU A 38 4.53 11.91 10.28
N GLN A 39 4.85 13.20 10.47
CA GLN A 39 5.80 13.62 11.50
C GLN A 39 5.38 13.19 12.90
N ARG A 40 4.12 13.43 13.27
CA ARG A 40 3.61 13.04 14.60
C ARG A 40 3.66 11.54 14.83
N GLN A 41 3.39 10.73 13.79
CA GLN A 41 3.55 9.28 13.90
C GLN A 41 5.01 8.90 14.13
N ILE A 42 5.96 9.52 13.40
CA ILE A 42 7.40 9.28 13.56
C ILE A 42 7.87 9.66 14.97
N ASP A 43 7.42 10.81 15.48
CA ASP A 43 7.76 11.30 16.82
C ASP A 43 7.27 10.36 17.94
N MET A 44 6.23 9.56 17.68
CA MET A 44 5.75 8.54 18.61
C MET A 44 6.52 7.22 18.57
N ILE A 45 7.35 6.98 17.55
CA ILE A 45 8.16 5.77 17.45
C ILE A 45 9.25 5.83 18.51
N ASN A 46 9.24 4.86 19.42
CA ASN A 46 10.24 4.76 20.50
C ASN A 46 10.87 3.37 20.60
N ARG A 47 10.54 2.48 19.67
CA ARG A 47 11.20 1.21 19.49
C ARG A 47 11.31 0.87 18.02
N MET A 48 12.52 0.48 17.65
CA MET A 48 12.89 0.07 16.31
C MET A 48 13.46 -1.34 16.33
N GLN A 49 13.14 -2.14 15.31
CA GLN A 49 13.68 -3.48 15.17
C GLN A 49 14.17 -3.67 13.75
N ARG A 50 15.47 -3.89 13.59
CA ARG A 50 16.10 -4.23 12.31
C ARG A 50 15.97 -5.73 12.07
N SER A 51 15.65 -6.11 10.83
CA SER A 51 15.67 -7.52 10.43
C SER A 51 17.10 -8.07 10.43
N PRO A 52 17.30 -9.40 10.59
CA PRO A 52 18.63 -10.01 10.58
C PRO A 52 19.43 -9.76 9.28
N ASP A 53 18.75 -9.54 8.16
CA ASP A 53 19.38 -9.22 6.87
C ASP A 53 19.58 -7.70 6.66
N GLY A 54 19.17 -6.87 7.62
CA GLY A 54 19.26 -5.41 7.57
C GLY A 54 18.37 -4.74 6.51
N ARG A 55 17.49 -5.48 5.83
CA ARG A 55 16.65 -4.95 4.73
C ARG A 55 15.33 -4.35 5.20
N GLU A 56 14.96 -4.55 6.46
CA GLU A 56 13.73 -4.04 7.02
C GLU A 56 13.98 -3.42 8.39
N LEU A 57 13.31 -2.29 8.63
CA LEU A 57 13.30 -1.60 9.92
C LEU A 57 11.85 -1.43 10.36
N ARG A 58 11.43 -2.23 11.35
CA ARG A 58 10.07 -2.18 11.92
C ARG A 58 9.97 -1.16 13.04
N PHE A 59 8.84 -0.49 13.11
CA PHE A 59 8.53 0.55 14.07
C PHE A 59 7.46 0.11 15.06
N SER A 60 7.60 0.55 16.29
CA SER A 60 6.54 0.44 17.28
C SER A 60 6.59 1.59 18.28
N SER A 61 5.41 1.94 18.78
CA SER A 61 5.25 2.84 19.91
C SER A 61 4.88 1.99 21.12
N ILE A 62 5.75 1.99 22.14
CA ILE A 62 5.57 1.23 23.37
C ILE A 62 5.34 2.17 24.54
N ARG A 63 4.30 1.91 25.32
CA ARG A 63 4.01 2.61 26.57
C ARG A 63 3.74 1.58 27.66
N HIS A 64 4.46 1.66 28.78
CA HIS A 64 4.38 0.69 29.88
C HIS A 64 4.54 -0.78 29.41
N GLY A 65 5.50 -1.02 28.50
CA GLY A 65 5.80 -2.37 27.98
C GLY A 65 4.80 -2.94 26.98
N LYS A 66 3.73 -2.21 26.64
CA LYS A 66 2.71 -2.62 25.67
C LYS A 66 2.74 -1.73 24.44
N ARG A 67 2.36 -2.29 23.28
CA ARG A 67 2.13 -1.49 22.08
C ARG A 67 1.01 -0.48 22.37
N HIS A 68 1.24 0.78 22.02
CA HIS A 68 0.32 1.87 22.24
C HIS A 68 0.21 2.68 20.96
N PHE A 69 -1.00 2.79 20.43
CA PHE A 69 -1.28 3.53 19.21
C PHE A 69 -2.24 4.68 19.55
N ASP A 70 -1.93 5.89 19.08
CA ASP A 70 -2.88 6.99 19.09
C ASP A 70 -3.70 6.96 17.80
N ASP A 71 -4.96 6.57 17.91
CA ASP A 71 -5.88 6.48 16.76
C ASP A 71 -6.12 7.83 16.08
N ARG A 72 -5.89 8.95 16.78
CA ARG A 72 -6.02 10.30 16.21
C ARG A 72 -4.92 10.63 15.21
N LEU A 73 -3.82 9.87 15.23
CA LEU A 73 -2.74 10.03 14.27
C LEU A 73 -2.84 9.07 13.09
N ARG A 74 -3.85 8.21 13.05
CA ARG A 74 -4.03 7.25 11.96
C ARG A 74 -4.44 7.99 10.69
N PHE A 75 -3.73 7.74 9.59
CA PHE A 75 -4.16 8.18 8.28
C PHE A 75 -5.56 7.63 7.94
N PRO A 76 -6.46 8.44 7.38
CA PRO A 76 -7.80 8.00 6.99
C PRO A 76 -7.79 6.82 6.00
N VAL A 77 -6.82 6.77 5.09
CA VAL A 77 -6.57 5.60 4.23
C VAL A 77 -5.94 4.50 5.06
N ALA A 78 -6.77 3.65 5.67
CA ALA A 78 -6.35 2.57 6.56
C ALA A 78 -6.50 1.19 5.89
N ALA A 79 -5.79 0.95 4.79
CA ALA A 79 -5.58 -0.41 4.31
C ALA A 79 -4.72 -1.20 5.31
N ASN A 80 -4.87 -2.53 5.35
CA ASN A 80 -4.08 -3.40 6.23
C ASN A 80 -2.58 -3.14 6.06
N GLU A 81 -2.13 -3.01 4.80
CA GLU A 81 -0.76 -2.65 4.44
C GLU A 81 -0.78 -1.81 3.14
N SER A 82 -0.02 -0.73 3.11
CA SER A 82 0.06 0.16 1.94
C SER A 82 1.42 0.84 1.81
N LEU A 83 1.96 0.85 0.59
CA LEU A 83 3.20 1.56 0.27
C LEU A 83 2.91 3.05 0.12
N LEU A 84 3.31 3.86 1.10
CA LEU A 84 3.13 5.32 1.05
C LEU A 84 4.05 5.94 0.01
N ALA A 85 5.35 5.65 0.13
CA ALA A 85 6.38 6.30 -0.67
C ALA A 85 7.54 5.35 -0.99
N SER A 86 8.24 5.62 -2.08
CA SER A 86 9.53 5.02 -2.38
C SER A 86 10.54 6.09 -2.78
N ALA A 87 11.79 5.94 -2.35
CA ALA A 87 12.87 6.85 -2.69
C ALA A 87 14.12 6.10 -3.19
N ARG A 88 14.95 6.76 -4.00
CA ARG A 88 16.27 6.27 -4.42
C ARG A 88 17.39 7.13 -3.88
N LEU A 89 18.16 6.53 -2.98
CA LEU A 89 19.30 7.13 -2.28
C LEU A 89 20.59 6.80 -3.04
N GLY A 90 21.42 7.80 -3.28
CA GLY A 90 22.75 7.65 -3.89
C GLY A 90 23.83 8.25 -3.01
N MET A 91 25.07 7.79 -3.17
CA MET A 91 26.23 8.49 -2.59
C MET A 91 26.82 9.42 -3.65
N PRO A 92 27.31 10.61 -3.27
CA PRO A 92 28.02 11.50 -4.19
C PRO A 92 29.12 10.74 -4.95
N GLY A 93 29.09 10.83 -6.28
CA GLY A 93 30.05 10.17 -7.16
C GLY A 93 29.85 8.65 -7.37
N LYS A 94 28.91 7.98 -6.69
CA LYS A 94 28.59 6.56 -6.92
C LYS A 94 27.39 6.42 -7.86
N ARG A 95 27.48 5.53 -8.85
CA ARG A 95 26.36 5.24 -9.78
C ARG A 95 25.26 4.36 -9.16
N ARG A 96 25.62 3.53 -8.16
CA ARG A 96 24.68 2.61 -7.52
C ARG A 96 23.70 3.39 -6.64
N LYS A 97 22.44 2.95 -6.63
CA LYS A 97 21.38 3.54 -5.80
C LYS A 97 20.77 2.47 -4.90
N LEU A 98 20.39 2.87 -3.69
CA LEU A 98 19.62 2.10 -2.73
C LEU A 98 18.16 2.51 -2.86
N LYS A 99 17.25 1.55 -3.03
CA LYS A 99 15.81 1.84 -2.99
C LYS A 99 15.32 1.66 -1.57
N ALA A 100 14.64 2.67 -1.04
CA ALA A 100 13.92 2.61 0.23
C ALA A 100 12.42 2.77 -0.01
N GLU A 101 11.61 2.09 0.79
CA GLU A 101 10.16 2.10 0.74
C GLU A 101 9.59 2.35 2.14
N ILE A 102 8.63 3.27 2.25
CA ILE A 102 7.92 3.59 3.48
C ILE A 102 6.55 2.92 3.45
N TRP A 103 6.30 2.01 4.38
CA TRP A 103 5.08 1.24 4.45
C TRP A 103 4.22 1.67 5.64
N LEU A 104 2.91 1.71 5.39
CA LEU A 104 1.90 1.92 6.41
C LEU A 104 1.18 0.60 6.70
N GLU A 105 0.89 0.32 7.96
CA GLU A 105 -0.07 -0.71 8.37
C GLU A 105 -1.24 -0.05 9.10
N ASN A 106 -2.47 -0.33 8.66
CA ASN A 106 -3.69 0.26 9.23
C ASN A 106 -3.59 1.79 9.35
N GLY A 107 -3.08 2.46 8.31
CA GLY A 107 -2.91 3.92 8.28
C GLY A 107 -1.79 4.48 9.19
N ARG A 108 -0.85 3.65 9.65
CA ARG A 108 0.29 4.09 10.50
C ARG A 108 1.62 3.65 9.91
N VAL A 109 2.64 4.49 9.99
CA VAL A 109 4.02 4.12 9.59
C VAL A 109 4.45 2.89 10.37
N ALA A 110 4.70 1.79 9.65
CA ALA A 110 4.94 0.49 10.25
C ALA A 110 6.39 0.02 10.05
N PHE A 111 6.94 0.23 8.86
CA PHE A 111 8.34 -0.14 8.59
C PHE A 111 8.94 0.57 7.37
N LEU A 112 10.27 0.59 7.32
CA LEU A 112 11.04 0.85 6.11
C LEU A 112 11.51 -0.48 5.51
N ARG A 113 11.50 -0.56 4.18
CA ARG A 113 12.06 -1.70 3.44
C ARG A 113 13.06 -1.24 2.40
N TYR A 114 14.18 -1.95 2.30
CA TYR A 114 15.24 -1.69 1.34
C TYR A 114 15.36 -2.81 0.31
N ASP A 115 15.71 -2.46 -0.93
CA ASP A 115 15.98 -3.48 -1.96
C ASP A 115 17.22 -4.34 -1.61
N ARG A 116 18.13 -3.81 -0.80
CA ARG A 116 19.34 -4.47 -0.25
C ARG A 116 19.71 -3.86 1.11
N SER A 117 20.55 -4.54 1.89
CA SER A 117 20.98 -4.02 3.21
C SER A 117 21.69 -2.67 3.08
N PRO A 118 21.32 -1.63 3.88
CA PRO A 118 22.05 -0.38 3.94
C PRO A 118 23.52 -0.56 4.33
N GLU A 119 23.84 -1.48 5.26
CA GLU A 119 25.23 -1.79 5.65
C GLU A 119 26.05 -2.27 4.45
N GLN A 120 25.48 -3.14 3.62
CA GLN A 120 26.15 -3.61 2.40
C GLN A 120 26.26 -2.52 1.33
N PHE A 121 25.28 -1.63 1.24
CA PHE A 121 25.26 -0.55 0.25
C PHE A 121 26.27 0.55 0.58
N PHE A 122 26.31 0.97 1.83
CA PHE A 122 27.24 1.96 2.39
C PHE A 122 28.50 1.31 2.97
N SER A 123 28.89 0.14 2.44
CA SER A 123 30.05 -0.60 2.95
C SER A 123 31.31 0.28 2.96
N GLY A 124 31.94 0.38 4.13
CA GLY A 124 33.12 1.21 4.36
C GLY A 124 32.82 2.63 4.86
N ASP A 125 31.54 3.03 4.87
CA ASP A 125 31.07 4.30 5.43
C ASP A 125 30.45 4.07 6.83
N ASP A 126 30.55 5.04 7.74
CA ASP A 126 29.82 5.00 9.02
C ASP A 126 28.36 5.39 8.80
N LEU A 127 27.43 4.44 8.98
CA LEU A 127 25.99 4.67 8.83
C LEU A 127 25.46 5.82 9.71
N ARG A 128 26.18 6.17 10.79
CA ARG A 128 25.84 7.29 11.68
C ARG A 128 26.31 8.66 11.16
N ALA A 129 27.04 8.69 10.05
CA ALA A 129 27.54 9.91 9.42
C ALA A 129 27.16 10.00 7.92
N VAL A 130 26.52 8.98 7.36
CA VAL A 130 26.12 8.95 5.95
C VAL A 130 24.95 9.92 5.69
N HIS A 131 25.15 10.77 4.69
CA HIS A 131 24.14 11.69 4.15
C HIS A 131 24.03 11.47 2.64
N PRO A 132 23.11 10.59 2.19
CA PRO A 132 22.96 10.29 0.77
C PRO A 132 22.15 11.39 0.06
N ASP A 133 22.35 11.47 -1.26
CA ASP A 133 21.53 12.29 -2.14
C ASP A 133 20.23 11.55 -2.50
N PHE A 134 19.10 12.27 -2.49
CA PHE A 134 17.82 11.74 -2.95
C PHE A 134 17.63 12.09 -4.42
N SER A 135 17.65 11.07 -5.27
CA SER A 135 17.58 11.26 -6.72
C SER A 135 16.18 11.07 -7.31
N GLU A 136 15.30 10.41 -6.57
CA GLU A 136 13.92 10.14 -6.97
C GLU A 136 13.11 9.87 -5.72
N VAL A 137 11.97 10.54 -5.60
CA VAL A 137 10.98 10.32 -4.54
C VAL A 137 9.63 10.20 -5.22
N LYS A 138 8.91 9.13 -4.90
CA LYS A 138 7.59 8.85 -5.46
C LYS A 138 6.61 8.62 -4.33
N ILE A 139 5.60 9.48 -4.25
CA ILE A 139 4.40 9.29 -3.42
C ILE A 139 3.41 8.45 -4.22
N TRP A 140 2.96 7.34 -3.64
CA TRP A 140 2.05 6.42 -4.33
C TRP A 140 0.59 6.80 -4.18
N PHE A 141 0.23 7.44 -3.06
CA PHE A 141 -1.09 8.01 -2.81
C PHE A 141 -0.99 9.09 -1.71
N ASP A 142 -1.99 9.98 -1.64
CA ASP A 142 -2.13 10.90 -0.52
C ASP A 142 -2.89 10.20 0.62
N PRO A 143 -2.25 9.92 1.77
CA PRO A 143 -2.87 9.11 2.82
C PRO A 143 -3.95 9.86 3.60
N MET A 144 -4.04 11.19 3.46
CA MET A 144 -5.14 12.01 4.00
C MET A 144 -6.33 12.11 3.05
N GLN A 145 -6.13 11.85 1.76
CA GLN A 145 -7.24 11.68 0.84
C GLN A 145 -7.87 10.33 1.13
N VAL A 146 -8.86 10.31 2.02
CA VAL A 146 -9.93 9.33 1.93
C VAL A 146 -10.30 9.29 0.45
N PRO A 147 -10.38 8.12 -0.22
CA PRO A 147 -10.93 8.02 -1.55
C PRO A 147 -12.30 8.64 -1.47
N THR A 148 -12.35 9.93 -1.76
CA THR A 148 -13.55 10.71 -1.70
C THR A 148 -14.21 10.16 -2.93
N ALA A 149 -15.30 9.40 -2.77
CA ALA A 149 -16.18 9.11 -3.89
C ALA A 149 -16.34 10.46 -4.58
N SER A 150 -15.68 10.62 -5.74
CA SER A 150 -15.36 11.92 -6.26
C SER A 150 -16.60 12.77 -6.14
N ALA A 151 -16.54 13.90 -5.43
CA ALA A 151 -17.64 14.86 -5.42
C ALA A 151 -17.87 15.49 -6.83
N GLY A 152 -17.32 14.85 -7.88
CA GLY A 152 -17.60 15.08 -9.26
C GLY A 152 -18.83 14.27 -9.66
N ARG A 153 -19.82 14.99 -10.18
CA ARG A 153 -20.90 14.53 -11.07
C ARG A 153 -21.33 13.09 -10.82
N ALA A 154 -22.46 12.90 -10.12
CA ALA A 154 -23.08 11.61 -9.94
C ALA A 154 -23.04 10.80 -11.25
N VAL A 155 -22.62 9.54 -11.17
CA VAL A 155 -22.63 8.64 -12.32
C VAL A 155 -24.05 8.60 -12.86
N GLU A 156 -24.22 8.94 -14.13
CA GLU A 156 -25.52 8.86 -14.80
C GLU A 156 -25.91 7.38 -14.87
N THR A 157 -26.79 6.94 -13.98
CA THR A 157 -27.12 5.52 -13.78
C THR A 157 -27.74 4.87 -15.02
N SER A 158 -28.26 5.68 -15.95
CA SER A 158 -28.73 5.28 -17.28
C SER A 158 -27.62 4.76 -18.19
N THR A 159 -26.36 5.08 -17.90
CA THR A 159 -25.19 4.62 -18.66
C THR A 159 -24.65 3.28 -18.18
N LEU A 160 -25.12 2.78 -17.02
CA LEU A 160 -24.75 1.47 -16.51
C LEU A 160 -25.38 0.37 -17.36
N THR A 161 -24.63 -0.69 -17.59
CA THR A 161 -25.02 -1.84 -18.40
C THR A 161 -24.65 -3.16 -17.71
N GLY A 162 -25.23 -4.26 -18.18
CA GLY A 162 -24.95 -5.61 -17.69
C GLY A 162 -25.20 -5.79 -16.19
N TRP A 163 -24.38 -6.61 -15.55
CA TRP A 163 -24.55 -6.96 -14.13
C TRP A 163 -24.43 -5.76 -13.18
N LEU A 164 -23.66 -4.73 -13.54
CA LEU A 164 -23.49 -3.54 -12.71
C LEU A 164 -24.80 -2.75 -12.61
N HIS A 165 -25.51 -2.61 -13.74
CA HIS A 165 -26.84 -2.01 -13.78
C HIS A 165 -27.85 -2.81 -12.94
N GLU A 166 -27.89 -4.13 -13.14
CA GLU A 166 -28.79 -5.02 -12.39
C GLU A 166 -28.56 -4.95 -10.87
N TRP A 167 -27.29 -4.93 -10.44
CA TRP A 167 -26.94 -4.87 -9.03
C TRP A 167 -27.20 -3.48 -8.44
N HIS A 168 -27.01 -2.42 -9.22
CA HIS A 168 -27.39 -1.08 -8.82
C HIS A 168 -28.92 -0.97 -8.63
N ALA A 169 -29.72 -1.51 -9.56
CA ALA A 169 -31.18 -1.55 -9.45
C ALA A 169 -31.67 -2.34 -8.21
N LYS A 170 -30.90 -3.33 -7.76
CA LYS A 170 -31.14 -4.09 -6.51
C LYS A 170 -30.65 -3.37 -5.24
N GLY A 171 -30.07 -2.18 -5.35
CA GLY A 171 -29.50 -1.43 -4.22
C GLY A 171 -28.21 -2.04 -3.65
N TRP A 172 -27.53 -2.92 -4.40
CA TRP A 172 -26.28 -3.54 -3.93
C TRP A 172 -25.07 -2.65 -4.16
N VAL A 173 -25.16 -1.72 -5.09
CA VAL A 173 -24.06 -0.84 -5.51
C VAL A 173 -24.28 0.55 -4.91
N SER A 174 -23.23 1.11 -4.33
CA SER A 174 -23.18 2.45 -3.75
C SER A 174 -21.83 3.09 -4.07
N ASN A 175 -21.71 4.41 -3.88
CA ASN A 175 -20.46 5.14 -4.05
C ASN A 175 -19.80 4.93 -5.43
N LEU A 176 -20.61 4.87 -6.49
CA LEU A 176 -20.10 4.83 -7.87
C LEU A 176 -19.30 6.09 -8.15
N GLN A 177 -18.09 5.91 -8.69
CA GLN A 177 -17.25 7.02 -9.14
C GLN A 177 -17.34 7.19 -10.65
N PRO A 178 -17.30 8.43 -11.19
CA PRO A 178 -17.26 8.65 -12.64
C PRO A 178 -16.10 7.90 -13.29
N PRO A 179 -16.30 7.28 -14.46
CA PRO A 179 -15.22 6.60 -15.16
C PRO A 179 -14.12 7.59 -15.56
N LEU A 180 -12.87 7.11 -15.57
CA LEU A 180 -11.75 7.92 -16.05
C LEU A 180 -11.91 8.26 -17.55
N PRO A 181 -11.46 9.45 -17.98
CA PRO A 181 -11.28 9.76 -19.39
C PRO A 181 -10.40 8.70 -20.07
N GLN A 182 -10.75 8.32 -21.30
CA GLN A 182 -10.11 7.21 -22.02
C GLN A 182 -8.57 7.30 -22.03
N ALA A 183 -8.01 8.49 -22.27
CA ALA A 183 -6.56 8.70 -22.29
C ALA A 183 -5.90 8.41 -20.93
N ARG A 184 -6.52 8.87 -19.83
CA ARG A 184 -6.02 8.62 -18.47
C ARG A 184 -6.18 7.16 -18.10
N ARG A 185 -7.31 6.54 -18.46
CA ARG A 185 -7.54 5.11 -18.27
C ARG A 185 -6.48 4.26 -18.96
N ALA A 186 -6.15 4.55 -20.22
CA ALA A 186 -5.11 3.86 -20.97
C ALA A 186 -3.71 4.03 -20.33
N ALA A 187 -3.40 5.25 -19.85
CA ALA A 187 -2.14 5.53 -19.15
C ALA A 187 -2.03 4.77 -17.81
N CYS A 188 -3.14 4.58 -17.09
CA CYS A 188 -3.12 3.78 -15.86
C CYS A 188 -3.00 2.28 -16.19
N LEU A 189 -3.72 1.78 -17.20
CA LEU A 189 -3.65 0.37 -17.64
C LEU A 189 -2.24 -0.03 -18.07
N SER A 190 -1.51 0.84 -18.78
CA SER A 190 -0.13 0.53 -19.22
C SER A 190 0.86 0.32 -18.07
N ARG A 191 0.53 0.77 -16.85
CA ARG A 191 1.32 0.55 -15.63
C ARG A 191 1.02 -0.78 -14.95
N ILE A 192 -0.07 -1.44 -15.32
CA ILE A 192 -0.48 -2.71 -14.74
C ILE A 192 0.12 -3.82 -15.61
N HIS A 193 1.19 -4.42 -15.11
CA HIS A 193 1.83 -5.55 -15.76
C HIS A 193 1.08 -6.86 -15.47
N ALA A 194 -0.17 -6.99 -15.90
CA ALA A 194 -0.98 -8.19 -15.78
C ALA A 194 -2.14 -8.17 -16.79
N GLU A 195 -2.65 -9.34 -17.16
CA GLU A 195 -3.87 -9.43 -17.97
C GLU A 195 -5.11 -9.31 -17.07
N LEU A 196 -5.79 -8.16 -17.17
CA LEU A 196 -7.02 -7.90 -16.41
C LEU A 196 -8.21 -8.62 -17.07
N PRO A 197 -9.15 -9.18 -16.27
CA PRO A 197 -10.35 -9.82 -16.82
C PRO A 197 -11.18 -8.84 -17.62
N ARG A 198 -11.75 -9.31 -18.73
CA ARG A 198 -12.62 -8.50 -19.59
C ARG A 198 -13.77 -7.86 -18.82
N GLU A 199 -14.45 -8.62 -17.97
CA GLU A 199 -15.55 -8.11 -17.14
C GLU A 199 -15.11 -6.99 -16.18
N TYR A 200 -13.86 -7.01 -15.70
CA TYR A 200 -13.31 -5.93 -14.89
C TYR A 200 -13.01 -4.69 -15.75
N LEU A 201 -12.48 -4.89 -16.97
CA LEU A 201 -12.29 -3.80 -17.93
C LEU A 201 -13.62 -3.14 -18.34
N ASP A 202 -14.68 -3.94 -18.50
CA ASP A 202 -16.03 -3.46 -18.76
C ASP A 202 -16.58 -2.68 -17.55
N PHE A 203 -16.33 -3.13 -16.32
CA PHE A 203 -16.67 -2.41 -15.09
C PHE A 203 -15.98 -1.04 -15.02
N VAL A 204 -14.65 -0.99 -15.17
CA VAL A 204 -13.89 0.27 -15.09
C VAL A 204 -14.10 1.19 -16.29
N SER A 205 -14.76 0.69 -17.34
CA SER A 205 -15.23 1.54 -18.44
C SER A 205 -16.44 2.40 -18.07
N GLN A 206 -17.21 1.95 -17.08
CA GLN A 206 -18.47 2.56 -16.63
C GLN A 206 -18.31 3.31 -15.31
N THR A 207 -17.31 2.96 -14.49
CA THR A 207 -17.08 3.60 -13.18
C THR A 207 -15.62 3.48 -12.74
N GLU A 208 -15.09 4.46 -12.00
CA GLU A 208 -13.73 4.38 -11.42
C GLU A 208 -13.75 3.76 -10.01
N GLY A 209 -14.56 2.71 -9.83
CA GLY A 209 -14.73 2.02 -8.57
C GLY A 209 -16.08 2.26 -7.91
N ALA A 210 -16.45 1.33 -7.05
CA ALA A 210 -17.73 1.32 -6.37
C ALA A 210 -17.66 0.53 -5.07
N ARG A 211 -18.63 0.75 -4.19
CA ARG A 211 -18.90 -0.15 -3.07
C ARG A 211 -20.04 -1.09 -3.46
N ILE A 212 -19.77 -2.39 -3.46
CA ILE A 212 -20.76 -3.43 -3.72
C ILE A 212 -20.98 -4.19 -2.41
N ARG A 213 -22.09 -3.89 -1.73
CA ARG A 213 -22.38 -4.31 -0.35
C ARG A 213 -21.15 -4.06 0.56
N SER A 214 -20.55 -5.11 1.10
CA SER A 214 -19.38 -5.05 1.98
C SER A 214 -18.03 -5.03 1.26
N CYS A 215 -18.01 -5.15 -0.07
CA CYS A 215 -16.77 -5.13 -0.86
C CYS A 215 -16.51 -3.75 -1.46
N LEU A 216 -15.25 -3.34 -1.42
CA LEU A 216 -14.74 -2.22 -2.20
C LEU A 216 -14.20 -2.77 -3.52
N VAL A 217 -14.74 -2.31 -4.65
CA VAL A 217 -14.19 -2.59 -5.97
C VAL A 217 -13.42 -1.36 -6.43
N TYR A 218 -12.15 -1.55 -6.72
CA TYR A 218 -11.25 -0.47 -7.09
C TYR A 218 -11.46 -0.06 -8.56
N GLY A 219 -11.30 1.23 -8.84
CA GLY A 219 -11.02 1.71 -10.18
C GLY A 219 -9.57 1.43 -10.58
N ILE A 220 -9.20 1.60 -11.85
CA ILE A 220 -7.85 1.35 -12.36
C ILE A 220 -6.79 2.20 -11.64
N GLU A 221 -7.08 3.48 -11.37
CA GLU A 221 -6.16 4.38 -10.68
C GLU A 221 -5.96 4.00 -9.20
N ALA A 222 -6.97 3.37 -8.60
CA ALA A 222 -6.93 2.90 -7.22
C ALA A 222 -6.39 1.47 -7.06
N ILE A 223 -6.10 0.76 -8.15
CA ILE A 223 -5.46 -0.56 -8.08
C ILE A 223 -4.10 -0.40 -7.38
N ARG A 224 -3.92 -1.15 -6.28
CA ARG A 224 -2.66 -1.24 -5.56
C ARG A 224 -1.97 -2.57 -5.79
N GLN A 225 -0.64 -2.56 -5.68
CA GLN A 225 0.14 -3.79 -5.65
C GLN A 225 0.25 -4.29 -4.20
N LEU A 226 -0.08 -5.55 -3.98
CA LEU A 226 0.09 -6.26 -2.71
C LEU A 226 1.24 -7.26 -2.86
N SER A 227 2.19 -7.23 -1.92
CA SER A 227 3.21 -8.29 -1.80
C SER A 227 2.60 -9.45 -1.03
N TRP A 228 2.56 -10.63 -1.66
CA TRP A 228 2.11 -11.88 -1.06
C TRP A 228 3.29 -12.86 -1.01
N PRO A 229 3.28 -13.92 -0.19
CA PRO A 229 4.43 -14.81 -0.02
C PRO A 229 4.98 -15.42 -1.32
N ASP A 230 4.12 -15.73 -2.29
CA ASP A 230 4.49 -16.40 -3.54
C ASP A 230 4.70 -15.43 -4.72
N ALA A 231 4.06 -14.26 -4.68
CA ALA A 231 4.10 -13.29 -5.77
C ALA A 231 3.63 -11.89 -5.38
N SER A 232 3.72 -10.97 -6.33
CA SER A 232 3.03 -9.68 -6.24
C SER A 232 1.71 -9.71 -6.99
N TYR A 233 0.70 -9.06 -6.43
CA TYR A 233 -0.67 -9.07 -6.93
C TYR A 233 -1.19 -7.65 -7.13
N TYR A 234 -2.04 -7.44 -8.14
CA TYR A 234 -2.81 -6.21 -8.30
C TYR A 234 -4.23 -6.44 -7.76
N VAL A 235 -4.60 -5.72 -6.71
CA VAL A 235 -5.89 -5.89 -6.04
C VAL A 235 -6.99 -5.14 -6.80
N LEU A 236 -8.03 -5.87 -7.20
CA LEU A 236 -9.17 -5.37 -7.98
C LEU A 236 -10.40 -5.13 -7.11
N ALA A 237 -10.61 -5.98 -6.10
CA ALA A 237 -11.67 -5.81 -5.12
C ALA A 237 -11.24 -6.37 -3.76
N GLU A 238 -11.83 -5.87 -2.68
CA GLU A 238 -11.47 -6.27 -1.33
C GLU A 238 -12.67 -6.22 -0.39
N LYS A 239 -12.79 -7.27 0.42
CA LYS A 239 -13.62 -7.28 1.62
C LYS A 239 -12.68 -7.07 2.81
N VAL A 240 -12.69 -5.86 3.34
CA VAL A 240 -11.72 -5.39 4.34
C VAL A 240 -11.61 -6.39 5.50
N GLY A 241 -10.38 -6.81 5.79
CA GLY A 241 -10.07 -7.76 6.87
C GLY A 241 -10.30 -9.24 6.55
N ILE A 242 -10.96 -9.57 5.43
CA ILE A 242 -11.31 -10.95 5.08
C ILE A 242 -10.48 -11.45 3.90
N GLY A 243 -10.46 -10.70 2.80
CA GLY A 243 -9.76 -11.12 1.60
C GLY A 243 -9.92 -10.19 0.41
N ALA A 244 -9.29 -10.54 -0.69
CA ALA A 244 -9.27 -9.73 -1.90
C ALA A 244 -9.34 -10.56 -3.17
N LEU A 245 -9.94 -9.98 -4.21
CA LEU A 245 -9.76 -10.42 -5.59
C LEU A 245 -8.61 -9.66 -6.22
N ALA A 246 -7.71 -10.40 -6.83
CA ALA A 246 -6.51 -9.85 -7.43
C ALA A 246 -6.11 -10.58 -8.70
N VAL A 247 -5.19 -10.00 -9.46
CA VAL A 247 -4.46 -10.68 -10.52
C VAL A 247 -2.98 -10.73 -10.19
N ARG A 248 -2.31 -11.83 -10.51
CA ARG A 248 -0.87 -11.96 -10.30
C ARG A 248 -0.11 -11.07 -11.28
N LYS A 249 0.92 -10.37 -10.82
CA LYS A 249 1.81 -9.59 -11.68
C LYS A 249 2.53 -10.50 -12.67
N GLY A 250 2.44 -10.16 -13.95
CA GLY A 250 2.96 -10.93 -15.08
C GLY A 250 2.12 -12.17 -15.41
N GLY A 251 0.98 -12.37 -14.75
CA GLY A 251 0.11 -13.52 -14.93
C GLY A 251 -1.24 -13.16 -15.53
N THR A 252 -2.06 -14.20 -15.65
CA THR A 252 -3.44 -14.15 -16.13
C THR A 252 -4.36 -14.82 -15.11
N GLY A 253 -5.65 -14.51 -15.16
CA GLY A 253 -6.68 -15.10 -14.29
C GLY A 253 -6.83 -14.44 -12.93
N LEU A 254 -8.03 -14.55 -12.36
CA LEU A 254 -8.34 -14.02 -11.03
C LEU A 254 -7.88 -14.97 -9.94
N GLN A 255 -7.38 -14.36 -8.88
CA GLN A 255 -6.94 -15.01 -7.67
C GLN A 255 -7.73 -14.42 -6.50
N LEU A 256 -8.19 -15.30 -5.63
CA LEU A 256 -8.79 -14.95 -4.35
C LEU A 256 -7.72 -15.11 -3.27
N LEU A 257 -7.40 -14.00 -2.62
CA LEU A 257 -6.45 -13.91 -1.52
C LEU A 257 -7.22 -14.00 -0.20
N HIS A 258 -6.88 -15.00 0.63
CA HIS A 258 -7.46 -15.22 1.96
C HIS A 258 -6.52 -14.62 3.01
N TYR A 259 -6.98 -13.57 3.71
CA TYR A 259 -6.10 -12.84 4.63
C TYR A 259 -5.81 -13.60 5.92
N GLU A 260 -6.73 -14.46 6.38
CA GLU A 260 -6.55 -15.24 7.62
C GLU A 260 -5.48 -16.32 7.46
N ASP A 261 -5.54 -17.08 6.38
CA ASP A 261 -4.65 -18.23 6.16
C ASP A 261 -3.41 -17.89 5.32
N GLY A 262 -3.36 -16.69 4.72
CA GLY A 262 -2.26 -16.28 3.85
C GLY A 262 -2.23 -16.99 2.50
N GLU A 263 -3.31 -17.68 2.13
CA GLU A 263 -3.39 -18.48 0.91
C GLU A 263 -3.95 -17.69 -0.29
N ALA A 264 -3.53 -18.07 -1.49
CA ALA A 264 -4.09 -17.60 -2.75
C ALA A 264 -4.68 -18.78 -3.52
N SER A 265 -5.92 -18.63 -4.00
CA SER A 265 -6.65 -19.66 -4.74
C SER A 265 -7.20 -19.12 -6.05
N ALA A 266 -7.29 -19.96 -7.08
CA ALA A 266 -7.85 -19.53 -8.36
C ALA A 266 -9.35 -19.21 -8.22
N ALA A 267 -9.77 -18.03 -8.67
CA ALA A 267 -11.16 -17.58 -8.63
C ALA A 267 -11.87 -17.67 -10.00
N GLY A 268 -11.23 -18.30 -10.99
CA GLY A 268 -11.73 -18.40 -12.36
C GLY A 268 -11.47 -17.14 -13.20
N ASN A 269 -12.27 -16.98 -14.26
CA ASN A 269 -12.10 -15.90 -15.25
C ASN A 269 -13.23 -14.86 -15.25
N SER A 270 -14.34 -15.14 -14.56
CA SER A 270 -15.45 -14.19 -14.43
C SER A 270 -15.27 -13.35 -13.18
N PHE A 271 -15.10 -12.05 -13.36
CA PHE A 271 -14.95 -11.10 -12.27
C PHE A 271 -16.22 -10.99 -11.44
N GLN A 272 -17.39 -10.96 -12.09
CA GLN A 272 -18.67 -10.94 -11.43
C GLN A 272 -18.86 -12.16 -10.52
N HIS A 273 -18.59 -13.37 -11.03
CA HIS A 273 -18.75 -14.59 -10.25
C HIS A 273 -17.77 -14.64 -9.06
N ALA A 274 -16.50 -14.31 -9.30
CA ALA A 274 -15.49 -14.23 -8.25
C ALA A 274 -15.89 -13.20 -7.17
N LEU A 275 -16.49 -12.07 -7.56
CA LEU A 275 -16.95 -11.04 -6.63
C LEU A 275 -18.12 -11.50 -5.76
N VAL A 276 -19.06 -12.29 -6.32
CA VAL A 276 -20.11 -12.96 -5.54
C VAL A 276 -19.51 -13.91 -4.50
N TYR A 277 -18.47 -14.64 -4.86
CA TYR A 277 -17.77 -15.52 -3.92
C TYR A 277 -17.14 -14.72 -2.77
N LEU A 278 -16.37 -13.67 -3.09
CA LEU A 278 -15.75 -12.78 -2.08
C LEU A 278 -16.81 -12.17 -1.14
N LEU A 279 -17.98 -11.79 -1.67
CA LEU A 279 -19.08 -11.24 -0.86
C LEU A 279 -19.60 -12.22 0.20
N ARG A 280 -19.58 -13.53 -0.09
CA ARG A 280 -20.07 -14.60 0.79
C ARG A 280 -19.06 -15.05 1.85
N MET A 281 -17.78 -14.69 1.72
CA MET A 281 -16.77 -15.06 2.71
C MET A 281 -16.98 -14.37 4.05
N GLY A 282 -16.79 -15.08 5.17
CA GLY A 282 -16.87 -14.49 6.52
C GLY A 282 -18.26 -13.97 6.91
N GLY A 283 -19.32 -14.63 6.42
CA GLY A 283 -20.72 -14.37 6.81
C GLY A 283 -21.40 -15.64 7.29
#